data_AF-A0A953CCT3-F1
#
_entry.id   AF-A0A953CCT3-F1
#
_cell.length_a   1.000
_cell.length_b   1.000
_cell.length_c   1.000
_cell.angle_alpha   90.00
_cell.angle_beta   90.00
_cell.angle_gamma   90.00
#
_symmetry.space_group_name_H-M   'P 1'
#
loop_
_entity.id
_entity.type
_entity.pdbx_description
1 polymer ?
#
loop_
_entity_poly.entity_id
_entity_poly.type
_entity_poly.pdbx_seq_one_letter_code
_entity_poly.pdbx_strand_id
1 'polypeptide(L)'
;MRDPLLLLKQLKWRGFLAFQLLIGGSVLAALVHPLFFAWLLLDSAFGSLLSPATSALQWSQKGLAFATLASGYIASAVLAFVGMRRRGAITSAWVLLTIPVYWLLLSAAAWRAVWKLVVAPYQWEKTAHGVARRRPMR
;
A
#
# COMPACT_ATOMS: atom_id res chain seq x y z
N MET A 1 -11.73 7.93 12.66
CA MET A 1 -12.88 8.81 12.35
C MET A 1 -13.69 8.98 13.63
N ARG A 2 -13.90 10.21 14.14
CA ARG A 2 -14.56 10.42 15.44
C ARG A 2 -16.09 10.49 15.33
N ASP A 3 -16.61 11.15 14.31
CA ASP A 3 -18.05 11.21 14.00
C ASP A 3 -18.30 10.86 12.52
N PRO A 4 -18.67 9.62 12.21
CA PRO A 4 -18.83 9.19 10.83
C PRO A 4 -20.08 9.78 10.16
N LEU A 5 -21.13 10.05 10.94
CA LEU A 5 -22.41 10.54 10.44
C LEU A 5 -22.31 12.02 10.05
N LEU A 6 -21.57 12.82 10.82
CA LEU A 6 -21.29 14.20 10.45
C LEU A 6 -20.52 14.29 9.14
N LEU A 7 -19.49 13.45 8.95
CA LEU A 7 -18.73 13.46 7.69
C LEU A 7 -19.61 13.04 6.51
N LEU A 8 -20.47 12.04 6.69
CA LEU A 8 -21.43 11.64 5.65
C LEU A 8 -22.37 12.79 5.26
N LYS A 9 -22.85 13.57 6.23
CA LYS A 9 -23.67 14.77 5.97
C LYS A 9 -22.88 15.84 5.21
N GLN A 10 -21.62 16.07 5.56
CA GLN A 10 -20.77 17.10 4.93
C GLN A 10 -20.32 16.73 3.51
N LEU A 11 -19.89 15.49 3.29
CA LEU A 11 -19.37 15.02 1.99
C LEU A 11 -20.46 14.45 1.07
N LYS A 12 -21.66 14.20 1.60
CA LYS A 12 -22.70 13.36 0.98
C LYS A 12 -22.18 11.93 0.73
N TRP A 13 -23.04 11.04 0.29
CA TRP A 13 -22.68 9.63 0.13
C TRP A 13 -21.52 9.40 -0.85
N ARG A 14 -21.45 10.17 -1.96
CA ARG A 14 -20.39 10.04 -2.98
C ARG A 14 -19.03 10.46 -2.44
N GLY A 15 -18.95 11.61 -1.78
CA GLY A 15 -17.71 12.11 -1.20
C GLY A 15 -17.26 11.26 -0.03
N PHE A 16 -18.19 10.77 0.79
CA PHE A 16 -17.90 9.82 1.86
C PHE A 16 -17.33 8.52 1.30
N LEU A 17 -17.95 7.93 0.28
CA LEU A 17 -17.44 6.71 -0.34
C LEU A 17 -16.05 6.92 -0.95
N ALA A 18 -15.83 8.02 -1.66
CA ALA A 18 -14.52 8.37 -2.20
C ALA A 18 -13.47 8.51 -1.08
N PHE A 19 -13.83 9.15 0.04
CA PHE A 19 -12.96 9.27 1.21
C PHE A 19 -12.61 7.91 1.83
N GLN A 20 -13.60 7.02 2.00
CA GLN A 20 -13.36 5.68 2.55
C GLN A 20 -12.51 4.84 1.59
N LEU A 21 -12.76 4.89 0.29
CA LEU A 21 -11.96 4.19 -0.72
C LEU A 21 -10.53 4.73 -0.78
N LEU A 22 -10.33 6.04 -0.62
CA LEU A 22 -9.00 6.63 -0.66
C LEU A 22 -8.22 6.32 0.63
N ILE A 23 -8.77 6.66 1.80
CA ILE A 23 -8.07 6.54 3.08
C ILE A 23 -8.15 5.11 3.61
N GLY A 24 -9.37 4.58 3.76
CA GLY A 24 -9.59 3.22 4.23
C GLY A 24 -9.04 2.20 3.25
N GLY A 25 -9.24 2.40 1.94
CA GLY A 25 -8.68 1.52 0.91
C GLY A 25 -7.15 1.50 0.90
N SER A 26 -6.47 2.63 1.15
CA SER A 26 -5.00 2.65 1.27
C SER A 26 -4.49 1.83 2.46
N VAL A 27 -5.15 1.96 3.62
CA VAL A 27 -4.80 1.16 4.82
C VAL A 27 -5.09 -0.32 4.59
N LEU A 28 -6.27 -0.64 4.04
CA LEU A 28 -6.66 -2.01 3.73
C LEU A 28 -5.71 -2.64 2.70
N ALA A 29 -5.32 -1.90 1.66
CA ALA A 29 -4.35 -2.35 0.68
C ALA A 29 -3.01 -2.71 1.34
N ALA A 30 -2.50 -1.87 2.24
CA ALA A 30 -1.26 -2.17 2.97
C ALA A 30 -1.38 -3.43 3.84
N LEU A 31 -2.54 -3.70 4.46
CA LEU A 31 -2.79 -4.88 5.28
C LEU A 31 -2.98 -6.17 4.46
N VAL A 32 -3.65 -6.07 3.31
CA VAL A 32 -3.96 -7.21 2.42
C VAL A 32 -2.77 -7.59 1.54
N HIS A 33 -1.94 -6.62 1.14
CA HIS A 33 -0.78 -6.84 0.27
C HIS A 33 0.14 -8.01 0.67
N PRO A 34 0.59 -8.17 1.94
CA PRO A 34 1.48 -9.27 2.31
C PRO A 34 0.77 -10.62 2.26
N LEU A 35 -0.54 -10.67 2.54
CA LEU A 35 -1.35 -11.89 2.43
C LEU A 35 -1.51 -12.30 0.96
N PHE A 36 -1.84 -11.32 0.10
CA PHE A 36 -1.93 -11.53 -1.33
C PHE A 36 -0.59 -11.98 -1.92
N PHE A 37 0.51 -11.35 -1.50
CA PHE A 37 1.86 -11.70 -1.96
C PHE A 37 2.28 -13.09 -1.48
N ALA A 38 2.00 -13.45 -0.22
CA ALA A 38 2.26 -14.79 0.29
C ALA A 38 1.44 -15.86 -0.45
N TRP A 39 0.15 -15.61 -0.68
CA TRP A 39 -0.70 -16.50 -1.49
C TRP A 39 -0.14 -16.65 -2.90
N LEU A 40 0.25 -15.56 -3.55
CA LEU A 40 0.83 -15.58 -4.89
C LEU A 40 2.10 -16.44 -4.94
N LEU A 41 3.00 -16.29 -3.96
CA LEU A 41 4.22 -17.09 -3.87
C LEU A 41 3.93 -18.58 -3.66
N LEU A 42 3.02 -18.91 -2.75
CA LEU A 42 2.65 -20.29 -2.45
C LEU A 42 1.96 -20.95 -3.66
N ASP A 43 1.02 -20.27 -4.31
CA ASP A 43 0.32 -20.80 -5.50
C ASP A 43 1.25 -20.86 -6.73
N SER A 44 2.27 -19.99 -6.81
CA SER A 44 3.31 -20.09 -7.83
C SER A 44 4.23 -21.29 -7.60
N ALA A 45 4.57 -21.59 -6.36
CA ALA A 45 5.54 -22.63 -6.01
C ALA A 45 4.92 -24.03 -5.94
N PHE A 46 3.72 -24.15 -5.39
CA PHE A 46 3.06 -25.43 -5.10
C PHE A 46 1.71 -25.58 -5.78
N GLY A 47 1.17 -24.50 -6.32
CA GLY A 47 -0.16 -24.46 -6.89
C GLY A 47 -0.15 -24.53 -8.41
N SER A 48 -1.23 -24.00 -8.98
CA SER A 48 -1.49 -24.07 -10.42
C SER A 48 -1.32 -22.72 -11.13
N LEU A 49 -0.83 -21.69 -10.42
CA LEU A 49 -0.79 -20.32 -10.94
C LEU A 49 -0.05 -20.25 -12.28
N LEU A 50 1.10 -20.92 -12.35
CA LEU A 50 1.98 -20.93 -13.52
C LEU A 50 1.62 -22.02 -14.54
N SER A 51 0.79 -22.98 -14.17
CA SER A 51 0.29 -23.99 -15.10
C SER A 51 -0.67 -23.37 -16.11
N PRO A 52 -0.83 -23.93 -17.32
CA PRO A 52 -1.87 -23.49 -18.25
C PRO A 52 -3.25 -23.56 -17.61
N ALA A 53 -4.08 -22.53 -17.80
CA ALA A 53 -5.45 -22.53 -17.31
C ALA A 53 -6.32 -23.47 -18.15
N THR A 54 -7.05 -24.36 -17.47
CA THR A 54 -7.91 -25.38 -18.11
C THR A 54 -9.39 -25.01 -18.11
N SER A 55 -9.78 -23.97 -17.35
CA SER A 55 -11.17 -23.50 -17.26
C SER A 55 -11.27 -21.98 -17.34
N ALA A 56 -12.44 -21.48 -17.73
CA ALA A 56 -12.73 -20.04 -17.77
C ALA A 56 -12.54 -19.38 -16.39
N LEU A 57 -12.93 -20.07 -15.32
CA LEU A 57 -12.73 -19.58 -13.94
C LEU A 57 -11.25 -19.40 -13.60
N GLN A 58 -10.41 -20.38 -13.94
CA GLN A 58 -8.96 -20.27 -13.72
C GLN A 58 -8.34 -19.13 -14.53
N TRP A 59 -8.80 -18.93 -15.77
CA TRP A 59 -8.40 -17.78 -16.59
C TRP A 59 -8.75 -16.45 -15.91
N SER A 60 -9.97 -16.30 -15.42
CA SER A 60 -10.40 -15.08 -14.73
C SER A 60 -9.61 -14.86 -13.44
N GLN A 61 -9.41 -15.90 -12.62
CA GLN A 61 -8.66 -15.80 -11.36
C GLN A 61 -7.20 -15.39 -11.58
N LYS A 62 -6.50 -16.06 -12.51
CA LYS A 62 -5.11 -15.74 -12.86
C LYS A 62 -5.02 -14.34 -13.47
N GLY A 63 -5.91 -14.02 -14.41
CA GLY A 63 -5.97 -12.71 -15.04
C GLY A 63 -6.17 -11.59 -14.03
N LEU A 64 -7.10 -11.75 -13.08
CA LEU A 64 -7.32 -10.78 -11.99
C LEU A 64 -6.10 -10.68 -11.08
N ALA A 65 -5.49 -11.79 -10.67
CA ALA A 65 -4.30 -11.76 -9.81
C ALA A 65 -3.14 -10.98 -10.46
N PHE A 66 -2.82 -11.28 -11.72
CA PHE A 66 -1.77 -10.57 -12.46
C PHE A 66 -2.13 -9.12 -12.73
N ALA A 67 -3.38 -8.83 -13.12
CA ALA A 67 -3.83 -7.47 -13.36
C ALA A 67 -3.78 -6.62 -12.08
N THR A 68 -4.21 -7.16 -10.94
CA THR A 68 -4.12 -6.50 -9.62
C THR A 68 -2.67 -6.23 -9.23
N LEU A 69 -1.79 -7.22 -9.37
CA LEU A 69 -0.36 -7.07 -9.06
C LEU A 69 0.31 -6.00 -9.95
N ALA A 70 0.11 -6.11 -11.26
CA ALA A 70 0.70 -5.20 -12.24
C ALA A 70 0.18 -3.77 -12.06
N SER A 71 -1.14 -3.58 -11.97
CA SER A 71 -1.73 -2.26 -11.81
C SER A 71 -1.30 -1.58 -10.51
N GLY A 72 -1.24 -2.32 -9.40
CA GLY A 72 -0.78 -1.79 -8.11
C GLY A 72 0.67 -1.30 -8.15
N TYR A 73 1.59 -2.11 -8.69
CA TYR A 73 3.00 -1.74 -8.78
C TYR A 73 3.26 -0.66 -9.82
N ILE A 74 2.62 -0.72 -11.00
CA ILE A 74 2.74 0.31 -12.03
C ILE A 74 2.22 1.65 -11.49
N ALA A 75 1.04 1.67 -10.87
CA ALA A 75 0.49 2.90 -10.30
C ALA A 75 1.42 3.49 -9.22
N SER A 76 1.96 2.65 -8.34
CA SER A 76 2.93 3.07 -7.32
C SER A 76 4.19 3.67 -7.95
N ALA A 77 4.74 3.03 -8.98
CA ALA A 77 5.93 3.48 -9.69
C ALA A 77 5.69 4.80 -10.43
N VAL A 78 4.55 4.93 -11.11
CA VAL A 78 4.16 6.16 -11.82
C VAL A 78 4.00 7.32 -10.83
N LEU A 79 3.30 7.12 -9.72
CA LEU A 79 3.10 8.16 -8.71
C LEU A 79 4.44 8.58 -8.08
N ALA A 80 5.31 7.62 -7.75
CA ALA A 80 6.63 7.89 -7.23
C ALA A 80 7.49 8.67 -8.26
N PHE A 81 7.47 8.26 -9.52
CA PHE A 81 8.20 8.92 -10.61
C PHE A 81 7.72 10.36 -10.83
N VAL A 82 6.41 10.58 -10.92
CA VAL A 82 5.83 11.93 -11.04
C VAL A 82 6.24 12.80 -9.85
N GLY A 83 6.21 12.25 -8.64
CA GLY A 83 6.68 12.92 -7.43
C GLY A 83 8.15 13.30 -7.49
N MET A 84 9.02 12.40 -7.97
CA MET A 84 10.45 12.68 -8.14
C MET A 84 10.71 13.75 -9.21
N ARG A 85 10.03 13.67 -10.37
CA ARG A 85 10.14 14.68 -11.44
C ARG A 85 9.78 16.06 -10.92
N ARG A 86 8.66 16.19 -10.20
CA ARG A 86 8.22 17.47 -9.61
C ARG A 86 9.20 18.04 -8.58
N ARG A 87 10.00 17.19 -7.94
CA ARG A 87 11.02 17.58 -6.95
C ARG A 87 12.43 17.69 -7.52
N GLY A 88 12.62 17.51 -8.82
CA GLY A 88 13.95 17.52 -9.44
C GLY A 88 14.85 16.34 -9.04
N ALA A 89 14.28 15.26 -8.49
CA ALA A 89 15.03 14.13 -7.90
C ALA A 89 15.17 12.92 -8.86
N ILE A 90 15.10 13.13 -10.17
CA ILE A 90 15.11 12.05 -11.18
C ILE A 90 16.42 11.25 -11.16
N THR A 91 17.52 11.87 -10.74
CA THR A 91 18.82 11.20 -10.58
C THR A 91 18.76 10.03 -9.59
N SER A 92 17.75 9.98 -8.72
CA SER A 92 17.49 8.89 -7.78
C SER A 92 16.41 7.90 -8.25
N ALA A 93 16.10 7.86 -9.55
CA ALA A 93 15.03 7.00 -10.09
C ALA A 93 15.25 5.50 -9.86
N TRP A 94 16.48 5.06 -9.59
CA TRP A 94 16.79 3.67 -9.22
C TRP A 94 15.97 3.18 -8.00
N VAL A 95 15.56 4.09 -7.12
CA VAL A 95 14.72 3.78 -5.94
C VAL A 95 13.38 3.17 -6.35
N LEU A 96 12.89 3.41 -7.57
CA LEU A 96 11.67 2.76 -8.08
C LEU A 96 11.78 1.23 -8.10
N LEU A 97 12.98 0.67 -8.26
CA LEU A 97 13.21 -0.78 -8.20
C LEU A 97 12.97 -1.34 -6.80
N THR A 98 13.02 -0.51 -5.76
CA THR A 98 12.79 -0.90 -4.37
C THR A 98 11.30 -0.90 -3.98
N ILE A 99 10.39 -0.52 -4.89
CA ILE A 99 8.95 -0.44 -4.61
C ILE A 99 8.35 -1.74 -4.05
N PRO A 100 8.69 -2.95 -4.55
CA PRO A 100 8.20 -4.18 -3.96
C PRO A 100 8.62 -4.33 -2.49
N VAL A 101 9.88 -4.05 -2.17
CA VAL A 101 10.41 -4.10 -0.80
C VAL A 101 9.75 -3.02 0.06
N TYR A 102 9.57 -1.81 -0.48
CA TYR A 102 8.88 -0.72 0.19
C TYR A 102 7.44 -1.10 0.58
N TRP A 103 6.71 -1.78 -0.29
CA TRP A 103 5.35 -2.25 0.02
C TRP A 103 5.34 -3.28 1.14
N LEU A 104 6.29 -4.23 1.16
CA LEU A 104 6.41 -5.18 2.27
C LEU A 104 6.72 -4.48 3.60
N LEU A 105 7.58 -3.47 3.60
CA LEU A 105 7.87 -2.65 4.79
C LEU A 105 6.64 -1.86 5.24
N LEU A 106 5.89 -1.27 4.29
CA LEU A 106 4.65 -0.56 4.55
C LEU A 106 3.61 -1.50 5.19
N SER A 107 3.49 -2.72 4.66
CA SER A 107 2.62 -3.76 5.20
C SER A 107 3.02 -4.20 6.61
N ALA A 108 4.32 -4.38 6.87
CA ALA A 108 4.82 -4.69 8.21
C ALA A 108 4.48 -3.58 9.21
N ALA A 109 4.63 -2.30 8.80
CA ALA A 109 4.25 -1.16 9.62
C ALA A 109 2.73 -1.12 9.87
N ALA A 110 1.91 -1.42 8.86
CA ALA A 110 0.45 -1.46 8.99
C ALA A 110 0.00 -2.55 9.98
N TRP A 111 0.53 -3.78 9.88
CA TRP A 111 0.22 -4.86 10.81
C TRP A 111 0.67 -4.56 12.24
N ARG A 112 1.85 -3.95 12.41
CA ARG A 112 2.31 -3.46 13.71
C ARG A 112 1.38 -2.40 14.29
N ALA A 113 0.86 -1.50 13.45
CA ALA A 113 -0.10 -0.48 13.88
C ALA A 113 -1.42 -1.11 14.35
N VAL A 114 -1.93 -2.12 13.64
CA VAL A 114 -3.12 -2.89 14.06
C VAL A 114 -2.88 -3.58 15.40
N TRP A 115 -1.74 -4.27 15.55
CA TRP A 115 -1.37 -4.91 16.82
C TRP A 115 -1.33 -3.91 17.97
N LYS A 116 -0.68 -2.77 17.77
CA LYS A 116 -0.60 -1.71 18.79
C LYS A 116 -1.93 -1.08 19.10
N LEU A 117 -2.81 -0.92 18.11
CA LEU A 117 -4.15 -0.40 18.33
C LEU A 117 -4.94 -1.29 19.31
N VAL A 118 -4.71 -2.61 19.29
CA VAL A 118 -5.38 -3.57 20.19
C VAL A 118 -4.68 -3.65 21.54
N VAL A 119 -3.36 -3.79 21.58
CA VAL A 119 -2.60 -4.06 22.81
C VAL A 119 -2.30 -2.79 23.61
N ALA A 120 -2.12 -1.65 22.94
CA ALA A 120 -1.69 -0.40 23.55
C ALA A 120 -2.28 0.83 22.82
N PRO A 121 -3.61 1.00 22.80
CA PRO A 121 -4.30 2.02 21.99
C PRO A 121 -3.88 3.46 22.30
N TYR A 122 -3.39 3.73 23.50
CA TYR A 122 -2.96 5.06 23.94
C TYR A 122 -1.44 5.27 23.84
N GLN A 123 -0.68 4.27 23.41
CA GLN A 123 0.77 4.41 23.24
C GLN A 123 1.09 4.93 21.85
N TRP A 124 1.68 6.13 21.82
CA TRP A 124 2.19 6.73 20.60
C TRP A 124 3.72 6.67 20.58
N GLU A 125 4.29 5.97 19.60
CA GLU A 125 5.73 5.95 19.37
C GLU A 125 6.20 7.22 18.68
N LYS A 126 6.63 8.20 19.47
CA LYS A 126 7.28 9.39 18.96
C LYS A 126 8.67 9.01 18.42
N THR A 127 8.98 9.48 17.21
CA THR A 127 10.38 9.51 16.75
C THR A 127 11.15 10.54 17.59
N ALA A 128 12.43 10.29 17.86
CA ALA A 128 13.28 11.30 18.50
C ALA A 128 13.47 12.48 17.53
N HIS A 129 12.98 13.66 17.89
CA HIS A 129 13.12 14.86 17.06
C HIS A 129 14.49 15.50 17.31
N GLY A 130 15.11 16.08 16.27
CA GLY A 130 16.38 16.80 16.40
C GLY A 130 17.66 15.98 16.18
N VAL A 131 17.54 14.67 15.90
CA VAL A 131 18.69 13.80 15.59
C VAL A 131 19.21 14.02 14.16
N ALA A 132 18.42 14.65 13.29
CA ALA A 132 18.84 14.96 11.92
C ALA A 132 19.91 16.05 11.90
N ARG A 133 21.03 15.78 11.21
CA ARG A 133 22.15 16.71 11.02
C ARG A 133 21.63 17.98 10.35
N ARG A 134 21.56 19.10 11.08
CA ARG A 134 21.21 20.39 10.49
C ARG A 134 22.37 20.87 9.64
N ARG A 135 22.09 21.24 8.39
CA ARG A 135 23.07 21.94 7.56
C ARG A 135 23.34 23.29 8.24
N PRO A 136 24.61 23.69 8.48
CA PRO A 136 24.89 25.01 9.02
C PRO A 136 24.27 26.05 8.09
N MET A 137 23.51 26.99 8.65
CA MET A 137 23.11 28.18 7.89
C MET A 137 24.38 28.94 7.56
N ARG A 138 24.64 29.14 6.26
CA ARG A 138 25.70 30.04 5.77
C ARG A 138 25.12 31.42 5.60
#